data_AF-A0A820GIN5-F1
#
_entry.id   AF-A0A820GIN5-F1
#
_cell.length_a   1.000
_cell.length_b   1.000
_cell.length_c   1.000
_cell.angle_alpha   90.00
_cell.angle_beta   90.00
_cell.angle_gamma   90.00
#
_symmetry.space_group_name_H-M   'P 1'
#
loop_
_entity.id
_entity.type
_entity.pdbx_description
1 polymer ?
#
loop_
_entity_poly.entity_id
_entity_poly.type
_entity_poly.pdbx_seq_one_letter_code
_entity_poly.pdbx_strand_id
1 'polypeptide(L)'
;EDEKLENNTKIYLCGTLWHETISEMILMLKSIMRMDIDQSARRQARDEFQVIDPDYYDMEAHVFFDDAFYHDENQQRTLNMFVKDFFEAINKAAGIVHDVEGMKLAPPQKTATPYGGRLSWRLPGGNLLVVHLKDKVKVSKKKRWSMVMYMYYLLGYRILGQCEQRMKSLMKLIEDSPDKRNYRRHFDQNEDLHVYYKDILGPRLLLEAENTFILSVDGDVDFGPDAVRMLTDRMKKDKRVGAVSSRIHPI
;
A
#
# COMPACT_ATOMS: atom_id res chain seq x y z
N GLU A 1 -31.01 3.85 10.24
CA GLU A 1 -29.93 4.28 11.16
C GLU A 1 -28.72 4.54 10.30
N ASP A 2 -28.34 5.81 10.14
CA ASP A 2 -27.15 6.17 9.36
C ASP A 2 -25.93 5.69 10.14
N GLU A 3 -25.36 4.55 9.71
CA GLU A 3 -24.05 4.09 10.13
C GLU A 3 -23.08 5.23 9.79
N LYS A 4 -22.71 6.01 10.81
CA LYS A 4 -21.81 7.16 10.68
C LYS A 4 -20.55 6.63 10.03
N LEU A 5 -20.35 6.95 8.75
CA LEU A 5 -19.27 6.34 7.96
C LEU A 5 -17.95 6.67 8.64
N GLU A 6 -17.37 5.68 9.33
CA GLU A 6 -16.17 5.87 10.11
C GLU A 6 -15.01 6.04 9.14
N ASN A 7 -14.54 7.28 9.02
CA ASN A 7 -13.64 7.70 7.96
C ASN A 7 -12.24 7.88 8.52
N ASN A 8 -11.61 6.75 8.85
CA ASN A 8 -10.25 6.75 9.34
C ASN A 8 -9.28 7.03 8.20
N THR A 9 -8.20 7.73 8.52
CA THR A 9 -7.07 7.89 7.61
C THR A 9 -6.46 6.53 7.33
N LYS A 10 -6.30 6.15 6.07
CA LYS A 10 -5.64 4.91 5.67
C LYS A 10 -4.30 5.18 5.01
N ILE A 11 -3.27 4.47 5.42
CA ILE A 11 -1.90 4.60 4.90
C ILE A 11 -1.46 3.27 4.30
N TYR A 12 -1.24 3.25 3.00
CA TYR A 12 -0.54 2.16 2.33
C TYR A 12 0.95 2.49 2.27
N LEU A 13 1.75 1.80 3.08
CA LEU A 13 3.22 1.92 3.06
C LEU A 13 3.76 1.00 1.97
N CYS A 14 4.42 1.55 0.96
CA CYS A 14 4.88 0.84 -0.22
C CYS A 14 6.41 0.93 -0.37
N GLY A 15 7.09 -0.16 -0.05
CA GLY A 15 8.54 -0.33 -0.27
C GLY A 15 8.85 -1.06 -1.56
N THR A 16 9.99 -0.76 -2.20
CA THR A 16 10.53 -1.58 -3.30
C THR A 16 11.90 -2.13 -2.95
N LEU A 17 12.07 -3.44 -3.14
CA LEU A 17 13.32 -4.16 -2.92
C LEU A 17 13.79 -4.81 -4.22
N TRP A 18 15.10 -4.96 -4.38
CA TRP A 18 15.77 -5.74 -5.40
C TRP A 18 17.04 -6.41 -4.82
N HIS A 19 18.10 -5.63 -4.60
CA HIS A 19 19.41 -6.11 -4.15
C HIS A 19 19.87 -5.40 -2.86
N GLU A 20 18.92 -5.04 -2.00
CA GLU A 20 19.22 -4.51 -0.68
C GLU A 20 19.94 -5.56 0.16
N THR A 21 20.86 -5.08 0.96
CA THR A 21 21.51 -5.83 2.02
C THR A 21 20.51 -6.15 3.13
N ILE A 22 20.85 -7.16 3.94
CA ILE A 22 20.07 -7.49 5.14
C ILE A 22 19.91 -6.27 6.06
N SER A 23 20.97 -5.47 6.22
CA SER A 23 20.96 -4.27 7.07
C SER A 23 19.97 -3.22 6.57
N GLU A 24 19.95 -2.94 5.27
CA GLU A 24 18.97 -2.03 4.66
C GLU A 24 17.55 -2.55 4.88
N MET A 25 17.29 -3.82 4.53
CA MET A 25 15.97 -4.43 4.75
C MET A 25 15.51 -4.34 6.21
N ILE A 26 16.42 -4.51 7.18
CA ILE A 26 16.12 -4.35 8.61
C ILE A 26 15.69 -2.91 8.93
N LEU A 27 16.31 -1.87 8.37
CA LEU A 27 15.92 -0.47 8.62
C LEU A 27 14.47 -0.20 8.20
N MET A 28 14.11 -0.59 6.97
CA MET A 28 12.73 -0.43 6.47
C MET A 28 11.75 -1.25 7.32
N LEU A 29 12.09 -2.50 7.65
CA LEU A 29 11.22 -3.38 8.44
C LEU A 29 11.03 -2.88 9.88
N LYS A 30 12.06 -2.29 10.50
CA LYS A 30 11.93 -1.63 11.80
C LYS A 30 10.90 -0.50 11.71
N SER A 31 10.95 0.32 10.66
CA SER A 31 10.00 1.42 10.46
C SER A 31 8.57 0.90 10.33
N ILE A 32 8.36 -0.16 9.53
CA ILE A 32 7.06 -0.82 9.39
C ILE A 32 6.55 -1.35 10.75
N MET A 33 7.42 -1.94 11.57
CA MET A 33 7.02 -2.51 12.86
C MET A 33 6.76 -1.44 13.93
N ARG A 34 7.50 -0.33 13.93
CA ARG A 34 7.19 0.82 14.79
C ARG A 34 5.82 1.41 14.46
N MET A 35 5.51 1.53 13.17
CA MET A 35 4.19 1.94 12.70
C MET A 35 3.10 0.96 13.17
N ASP A 36 3.36 -0.35 13.12
CA ASP A 36 2.43 -1.39 13.56
C ASP A 36 2.14 -1.31 15.07
N ILE A 37 3.18 -1.10 15.89
CA ILE A 37 3.03 -0.91 17.34
C ILE A 37 2.21 0.34 17.67
N ASP A 38 2.58 1.49 17.08
CA ASP A 38 1.88 2.76 17.35
C ASP A 38 0.39 2.67 16.96
N GLN A 39 0.11 2.13 15.78
CA GLN A 39 -1.24 1.97 15.31
C GLN A 39 -2.05 0.99 16.19
N SER A 40 -1.43 -0.10 16.65
CA SER A 40 -2.05 -1.06 17.55
C SER A 40 -2.42 -0.43 18.89
N ALA A 41 -1.51 0.35 19.48
CA ALA A 41 -1.76 1.05 20.74
C ALA A 41 -2.91 2.07 20.62
N ARG A 42 -2.95 2.84 19.53
CA ARG A 42 -4.05 3.79 19.25
C ARG A 42 -5.38 3.06 19.05
N ARG A 43 -5.37 1.94 18.33
CA ARG A 43 -6.55 1.09 18.14
C ARG A 43 -7.07 0.58 19.48
N GLN A 44 -6.20 0.09 20.35
CA GLN A 44 -6.59 -0.36 21.69
C GLN A 44 -7.18 0.79 22.52
N ALA A 45 -6.55 1.97 22.51
CA ALA A 45 -7.06 3.16 23.19
C ALA A 45 -8.48 3.53 22.74
N ARG A 46 -8.75 3.44 21.43
CA ARG A 46 -10.08 3.69 20.87
C ARG A 46 -11.08 2.59 21.24
N ASP A 47 -10.72 1.33 21.00
CA ASP A 47 -11.66 0.20 21.07
C ASP A 47 -11.99 -0.18 22.53
N GLU A 48 -11.02 -0.10 23.45
CA GLU A 48 -11.21 -0.46 24.87
C GLU A 48 -11.59 0.73 25.75
N PHE A 49 -11.07 1.93 25.46
CA PHE A 49 -11.24 3.12 26.31
C PHE A 49 -12.06 4.24 25.67
N GLN A 50 -12.59 4.04 24.46
CA GLN A 50 -13.39 5.02 23.71
C GLN A 50 -12.68 6.38 23.54
N VAL A 51 -11.34 6.36 23.50
CA VAL A 51 -10.55 7.57 23.26
C VAL A 51 -10.75 8.04 21.83
N ILE A 52 -11.11 9.31 21.67
CA ILE A 52 -11.17 9.97 20.37
C ILE A 52 -9.77 10.48 20.03
N ASP A 53 -9.07 9.75 19.17
CA ASP A 53 -7.76 10.14 18.65
C ASP A 53 -7.92 10.80 17.26
N PRO A 54 -7.79 12.13 17.13
CA PRO A 54 -7.90 12.82 15.84
C PRO A 54 -6.78 12.43 14.86
N ASP A 55 -5.68 11.87 15.37
CA ASP A 55 -4.51 11.43 14.59
C ASP A 55 -4.54 9.93 14.29
N TYR A 56 -5.63 9.23 14.62
CA TYR A 56 -5.78 7.81 14.33
C TYR A 56 -5.63 7.54 12.83
N TYR A 57 -4.90 6.47 12.51
CA TYR A 57 -4.78 5.96 11.17
C TYR A 57 -4.84 4.42 11.15
N ASP A 58 -5.25 3.86 10.02
CA ASP A 58 -5.09 2.45 9.69
C ASP A 58 -3.90 2.30 8.74
N MET A 59 -3.15 1.20 8.86
CA MET A 59 -2.02 0.93 7.98
C MET A 59 -2.04 -0.46 7.34
N GLU A 60 -1.52 -0.52 6.12
CA GLU A 60 -1.24 -1.77 5.40
C GLU A 60 0.11 -1.61 4.70
N ALA A 61 1.06 -2.50 4.98
CA ALA A 61 2.40 -2.42 4.41
C ALA A 61 2.53 -3.38 3.21
N HIS A 62 3.10 -2.87 2.13
CA HIS A 62 3.39 -3.59 0.91
C HIS A 62 4.86 -3.45 0.54
N VAL A 63 5.53 -4.57 0.28
CA VAL A 63 6.92 -4.59 -0.18
C VAL A 63 7.00 -5.33 -1.50
N PHE A 64 7.48 -4.66 -2.55
CA PHE A 64 7.59 -5.23 -3.88
C PHE A 64 9.03 -5.66 -4.16
N PHE A 65 9.25 -6.97 -4.17
CA PHE A 65 10.54 -7.59 -4.48
C PHE A 65 10.67 -7.78 -5.99
N ASP A 66 11.59 -7.05 -6.62
CA ASP A 66 11.95 -7.19 -8.02
C ASP A 66 12.86 -8.41 -8.24
N ASP A 67 12.64 -9.13 -9.33
CA ASP A 67 13.42 -10.33 -9.70
C ASP A 67 13.56 -11.38 -8.57
N ALA A 68 12.44 -11.70 -7.92
CA ALA A 68 12.36 -12.49 -6.70
C ALA A 68 12.70 -13.99 -6.87
N PHE A 69 12.91 -14.46 -8.11
CA PHE A 69 13.01 -15.88 -8.42
C PHE A 69 14.20 -16.23 -9.32
N TYR A 70 14.85 -17.34 -9.03
CA TYR A 70 15.72 -18.06 -9.96
C TYR A 70 14.92 -19.09 -10.74
N HIS A 71 15.32 -19.28 -11.99
CA HIS A 71 14.84 -20.36 -12.85
C HIS A 71 16.05 -21.21 -13.18
N ASP A 72 15.96 -22.51 -12.91
CA ASP A 72 17.00 -23.45 -13.33
C ASP A 72 16.85 -23.81 -14.82
N GLU A 73 17.73 -24.69 -15.30
CA GLU A 73 17.74 -25.17 -16.69
C GLU A 73 16.41 -25.85 -17.08
N ASN A 74 15.68 -26.41 -16.10
CA ASN A 74 14.39 -27.05 -16.27
C ASN A 74 13.20 -26.09 -16.11
N GLN A 75 13.45 -24.77 -16.04
CA GLN A 75 12.45 -23.73 -15.76
C GLN A 75 11.74 -23.90 -14.41
N GLN A 76 12.30 -24.68 -13.49
CA GLN A 76 11.77 -24.79 -12.14
C GLN A 76 12.14 -23.54 -11.36
N ARG A 77 11.12 -22.94 -10.76
CA ARG A 77 11.23 -21.65 -10.09
C ARG A 77 11.54 -21.82 -8.60
N THR A 78 12.59 -21.17 -8.12
CA THR A 78 12.96 -21.09 -6.70
C THR A 78 13.14 -19.65 -6.24
N LEU A 79 13.03 -19.39 -4.94
CA LEU A 79 13.25 -18.04 -4.38
C LEU A 79 14.72 -17.64 -4.51
N ASN A 80 14.96 -16.38 -4.87
CA ASN A 80 16.31 -15.83 -4.90
C ASN A 80 16.90 -15.67 -3.48
N MET A 81 18.20 -15.36 -3.40
CA MET A 81 18.86 -15.21 -2.09
C MET A 81 18.36 -13.99 -1.30
N PHE A 82 18.07 -12.86 -1.96
CA PHE A 82 17.57 -11.65 -1.31
C PHE A 82 16.21 -11.86 -0.63
N VAL A 83 15.33 -12.67 -1.22
CA VAL A 83 14.05 -13.04 -0.59
C VAL A 83 14.29 -13.96 0.61
N LYS A 84 15.32 -14.82 0.58
CA LYS A 84 15.69 -15.65 1.75
C LYS A 84 16.25 -14.77 2.87
N ASP A 85 17.12 -13.83 2.53
CA ASP A 85 17.68 -12.83 3.44
C ASP A 85 16.59 -11.97 4.08
N PHE A 86 15.51 -11.67 3.35
CA PHE A 86 14.34 -10.98 3.90
C PHE A 86 13.65 -11.75 5.04
N PHE A 87 13.60 -13.10 5.00
CA PHE A 87 13.07 -13.90 6.12
C PHE A 87 13.95 -13.78 7.38
N GLU A 88 15.25 -13.57 7.22
CA GLU A 88 16.14 -13.29 8.35
C GLU A 88 15.94 -11.85 8.84
N ALA A 89 15.91 -10.88 7.93
CA ALA A 89 15.73 -9.46 8.22
C ALA A 89 14.43 -9.19 9.00
N ILE A 90 13.31 -9.81 8.62
CA ILE A 90 12.02 -9.61 9.29
C ILE A 90 12.02 -10.12 10.74
N ASN A 91 12.66 -11.26 11.02
CA ASN A 91 12.75 -11.76 12.39
C ASN A 91 13.69 -10.90 13.24
N LYS A 92 14.83 -10.46 12.66
CA LYS A 92 15.76 -9.54 13.32
C LYS A 92 15.10 -8.20 13.65
N ALA A 93 14.40 -7.60 12.69
CA ALA A 93 13.67 -6.35 12.90
C ALA A 93 12.60 -6.50 14.00
N ALA A 94 11.87 -7.63 14.01
CA ALA A 94 10.87 -7.91 15.04
C ALA A 94 11.51 -7.97 16.43
N GLY A 95 12.60 -8.74 16.59
CA GLY A 95 13.29 -8.83 17.87
C GLY A 95 13.84 -7.50 18.37
N ILE A 96 14.35 -6.65 17.47
CA ILE A 96 14.85 -5.31 17.82
C ILE A 96 13.71 -4.38 18.25
N VAL A 97 12.60 -4.33 17.50
CA VAL A 97 11.52 -3.37 17.75
C VAL A 97 10.65 -3.75 18.94
N HIS A 98 10.45 -5.05 19.18
CA HIS A 98 9.69 -5.56 20.31
C HIS A 98 10.54 -5.83 21.55
N ASP A 99 11.86 -5.65 21.48
CA ASP A 99 12.81 -5.95 22.56
C ASP A 99 12.72 -7.41 23.05
N VAL A 100 12.63 -8.35 22.10
CA VAL A 100 12.55 -9.80 22.37
C VAL A 100 13.63 -10.51 21.56
N GLU A 101 14.70 -10.93 22.24
CA GLU A 101 15.79 -11.66 21.60
C GLU A 101 15.28 -12.96 20.95
N GLY A 102 15.69 -13.19 19.71
CA GLY A 102 15.32 -14.41 18.96
C GLY A 102 13.84 -14.47 18.55
N MET A 103 13.09 -13.37 18.62
CA MET A 103 11.71 -13.31 18.14
C MET A 103 11.58 -13.81 16.69
N LYS A 104 10.59 -14.68 16.46
CA LYS A 104 10.25 -15.18 15.13
C LYS A 104 8.79 -14.93 14.84
N LEU A 105 8.51 -14.33 13.68
CA LEU A 105 7.14 -14.19 13.21
C LEU A 105 6.60 -15.55 12.73
N ALA A 106 5.28 -15.71 12.80
CA ALA A 106 4.61 -16.84 12.19
C ALA A 106 4.93 -16.91 10.67
N PRO A 107 4.98 -18.12 10.09
CA PRO A 107 5.20 -18.26 8.65
C PRO A 107 4.13 -17.48 7.85
N PRO A 108 4.51 -16.85 6.72
CA PRO A 108 3.54 -16.13 5.91
C PRO A 108 2.54 -17.07 5.25
N GLN A 109 1.35 -16.55 4.99
CA GLN A 109 0.45 -17.12 4.00
C GLN A 109 1.07 -16.93 2.61
N LYS A 110 1.18 -18.03 1.84
CA LYS A 110 1.72 -18.02 0.48
C LYS A 110 0.56 -18.04 -0.52
N THR A 111 0.60 -17.16 -1.51
CA THR A 111 -0.40 -17.12 -2.59
C THR A 111 0.31 -17.01 -3.94
N ALA A 112 -0.05 -17.88 -4.88
CA ALA A 112 0.42 -17.74 -6.26
C ALA A 112 -0.29 -16.55 -6.93
N THR A 113 0.43 -15.79 -7.75
CA THR A 113 -0.13 -14.62 -8.44
C THR A 113 0.29 -14.63 -9.92
N PRO A 114 -0.47 -13.95 -10.81
CA PRO A 114 -0.11 -13.87 -12.23
C PRO A 114 1.30 -13.31 -12.48
N TYR A 115 1.79 -12.42 -11.60
CA TYR A 115 3.11 -11.80 -11.70
C TYR A 115 4.22 -12.55 -10.96
N GLY A 116 3.94 -13.63 -10.24
CA GLY A 116 4.96 -14.36 -9.47
C GLY A 116 4.39 -15.07 -8.25
N GLY A 117 4.45 -14.39 -7.10
CA GLY A 117 3.87 -14.86 -5.85
C GLY A 117 3.65 -13.74 -4.84
N ARG A 118 3.01 -14.06 -3.72
CA ARG A 118 2.76 -13.14 -2.62
C ARG A 118 2.92 -13.87 -1.29
N LEU A 119 3.55 -13.19 -0.33
CA LEU A 119 3.70 -13.62 1.05
C LEU A 119 2.97 -12.61 1.95
N SER A 120 2.11 -13.08 2.85
CA SER A 120 1.33 -12.21 3.72
C SER A 120 1.53 -12.58 5.19
N TRP A 121 1.93 -11.60 6.00
CA TRP A 121 2.07 -11.71 7.43
C TRP A 121 1.05 -10.82 8.12
N ARG A 122 0.47 -11.32 9.21
CA ARG A 122 -0.12 -10.46 10.24
C ARG A 122 0.98 -10.14 11.24
N LEU A 123 1.30 -8.85 11.37
CA LEU A 123 2.31 -8.36 12.32
C LEU A 123 1.77 -8.42 13.76
N PRO A 124 2.64 -8.33 14.78
CA PRO A 124 2.22 -8.45 16.19
C PRO A 124 1.14 -7.44 16.62
N GLY A 125 1.19 -6.20 16.13
CA GLY A 125 0.18 -5.17 16.35
C GLY A 125 -1.11 -5.38 15.55
N GLY A 126 -1.15 -6.41 14.71
CA GLY A 126 -2.33 -6.84 13.97
C GLY A 126 -2.46 -6.26 12.57
N ASN A 127 -1.56 -5.37 12.14
CA ASN A 127 -1.56 -4.85 10.77
C ASN A 127 -0.99 -5.89 9.78
N LEU A 128 -1.28 -5.68 8.50
CA LEU A 128 -0.89 -6.62 7.45
C LEU A 128 0.40 -6.12 6.76
N LEU A 129 1.36 -7.03 6.62
CA LEU A 129 2.52 -6.89 5.74
C LEU A 129 2.38 -7.85 4.56
N VAL A 130 2.38 -7.31 3.35
CA VAL A 130 2.24 -8.04 2.10
C VAL A 130 3.49 -7.87 1.26
N VAL A 131 4.22 -8.96 1.05
CA VAL A 131 5.40 -8.97 0.17
C VAL A 131 5.01 -9.55 -1.18
N HIS A 132 5.12 -8.72 -2.22
CA HIS A 132 4.86 -9.07 -3.60
C HIS A 132 6.16 -9.55 -4.25
N LEU A 133 6.20 -10.83 -4.64
CA LEU A 133 7.36 -11.44 -5.29
C LEU A 133 7.17 -11.38 -6.81
N LYS A 134 7.94 -10.53 -7.49
CA LYS A 134 7.86 -10.38 -8.94
C LYS A 134 8.74 -11.41 -9.63
N ASP A 135 8.16 -12.06 -10.62
CA ASP A 135 8.84 -12.98 -11.51
C ASP A 135 9.26 -12.26 -12.79
N LYS A 136 10.57 -12.16 -13.01
CA LYS A 136 11.15 -11.43 -14.13
C LYS A 136 10.79 -11.99 -15.51
N VAL A 137 10.31 -13.24 -15.56
CA VAL A 137 9.84 -13.90 -16.80
C VAL A 137 8.41 -13.48 -17.11
N LYS A 138 7.64 -13.06 -16.09
CA LYS A 138 6.21 -12.72 -16.22
C LYS A 138 5.96 -11.22 -16.29
N VAL A 139 6.77 -10.41 -15.63
CA VAL A 139 6.57 -8.96 -15.52
C VAL A 139 7.86 -8.17 -15.66
N SER A 140 7.72 -6.90 -16.03
CA SER A 140 8.84 -5.97 -16.20
C SER A 140 9.69 -5.83 -14.93
N LYS A 141 11.02 -5.90 -15.13
CA LYS A 141 12.04 -5.72 -14.09
C LYS A 141 12.26 -4.24 -13.79
N LYS A 142 13.03 -3.94 -12.75
CA LYS A 142 13.41 -2.62 -12.21
C LYS A 142 12.41 -2.03 -11.22
N LYS A 143 12.96 -1.32 -10.22
CA LYS A 143 12.22 -0.65 -9.13
C LYS A 143 11.12 0.30 -9.63
N ARG A 144 11.36 1.08 -10.70
CA ARG A 144 10.33 1.98 -11.26
C ARG A 144 9.07 1.23 -11.72
N TRP A 145 9.22 0.05 -12.32
CA TRP A 145 8.08 -0.77 -12.70
C TRP A 145 7.38 -1.38 -11.49
N SER A 146 8.11 -1.70 -10.41
CA SER A 146 7.51 -2.06 -9.12
C SER A 146 6.69 -0.90 -8.53
N MET A 147 7.16 0.35 -8.71
CA MET A 147 6.40 1.53 -8.26
C MET A 147 5.08 1.70 -9.02
N VAL A 148 5.12 1.57 -10.36
CA VAL A 148 3.91 1.58 -11.19
C VAL A 148 2.95 0.46 -10.78
N MET A 149 3.49 -0.71 -10.46
CA MET A 149 2.69 -1.87 -10.07
C MET A 149 1.90 -1.63 -8.78
N TYR A 150 2.50 -1.02 -7.74
CA TYR A 150 1.74 -0.74 -6.53
C TYR A 150 0.70 0.38 -6.73
N MET A 151 1.01 1.38 -7.56
CA MET A 151 0.03 2.42 -7.90
C MET A 151 -1.19 1.80 -8.58
N TYR A 152 -0.98 0.89 -9.55
CA TYR A 152 -2.08 0.20 -10.22
C TYR A 152 -2.81 -0.79 -9.29
N TYR A 153 -2.08 -1.49 -8.43
CA TYR A 153 -2.67 -2.41 -7.46
C TYR A 153 -3.59 -1.68 -6.46
N LEU A 154 -3.15 -0.53 -5.95
CA LEU A 154 -3.90 0.24 -4.96
C LEU A 154 -5.00 1.09 -5.61
N LEU A 155 -4.67 1.91 -6.60
CA LEU A 155 -5.63 2.83 -7.21
C LEU A 155 -6.56 2.10 -8.19
N GLY A 156 -6.00 1.25 -9.05
CA GLY A 156 -6.76 0.52 -10.07
C GLY A 156 -7.53 -0.66 -9.47
N TYR A 157 -6.82 -1.63 -8.89
CA TYR A 157 -7.45 -2.88 -8.47
C TYR A 157 -8.22 -2.74 -7.14
N ARG A 158 -7.64 -2.11 -6.11
CA ARG A 158 -8.28 -2.02 -4.78
C ARG A 158 -9.38 -0.95 -4.70
N ILE A 159 -9.22 0.20 -5.37
CA ILE A 159 -10.24 1.27 -5.37
C ILE A 159 -11.17 1.09 -6.59
N LEU A 160 -10.67 1.30 -7.80
CA LEU A 160 -11.53 1.32 -9.00
C LEU A 160 -12.18 -0.04 -9.33
N GLY A 161 -11.51 -1.15 -9.01
CA GLY A 161 -12.05 -2.50 -9.19
C GLY A 161 -13.36 -2.74 -8.45
N GLN A 162 -13.59 -2.04 -7.31
CA GLN A 162 -14.86 -2.12 -6.58
C GLN A 162 -16.03 -1.49 -7.35
N CYS A 163 -15.73 -0.60 -8.30
CA CYS A 163 -16.72 0.11 -9.09
C CYS A 163 -16.84 -0.42 -10.52
N GLU A 164 -16.20 -1.53 -10.88
CA GLU A 164 -16.17 -2.03 -12.26
C GLU A 164 -17.58 -2.16 -12.87
N GLN A 165 -18.54 -2.68 -12.10
CA GLN A 165 -19.93 -2.81 -12.54
C GLN A 165 -20.60 -1.44 -12.77
N ARG A 166 -20.45 -0.51 -11.83
CA ARG A 166 -21.00 0.86 -11.95
C ARG A 166 -20.38 1.58 -13.15
N MET A 167 -19.08 1.41 -13.36
CA MET A 167 -18.35 2.00 -14.48
C MET A 167 -18.85 1.44 -15.82
N LYS A 168 -19.06 0.11 -15.92
CA LYS A 168 -19.68 -0.51 -17.11
C LYS A 168 -21.10 0.01 -17.37
N SER A 169 -21.92 0.13 -16.32
CA SER A 169 -23.28 0.68 -16.44
C SER A 169 -23.29 2.12 -16.93
N LEU A 170 -22.42 2.98 -16.38
CA LEU A 170 -22.30 4.37 -16.81
C LEU A 170 -21.82 4.48 -18.26
N MET A 171 -20.79 3.70 -18.64
CA MET A 171 -20.29 3.68 -20.03
C MET A 171 -21.38 3.27 -21.01
N LYS A 172 -22.19 2.26 -20.66
CA LYS A 172 -23.34 1.85 -21.48
C LYS A 172 -24.39 2.94 -21.62
N LEU A 173 -24.75 3.64 -20.53
CA LEU A 173 -25.70 4.76 -20.58
C LEU A 173 -25.21 5.90 -21.48
N ILE A 174 -23.91 6.19 -21.49
CA ILE A 174 -23.30 7.20 -22.37
C ILE A 174 -23.37 6.74 -23.84
N GLU A 175 -23.09 5.47 -24.12
CA GLU A 175 -23.14 4.90 -25.48
C GLU A 175 -24.56 4.90 -26.06
N ASP A 176 -25.55 4.60 -25.22
CA ASP A 176 -26.98 4.56 -25.58
C ASP A 176 -27.59 5.98 -25.66
N SER A 177 -26.88 7.02 -25.21
CA SER A 177 -27.37 8.40 -25.23
C SER A 177 -27.41 8.99 -26.64
N PRO A 178 -28.52 9.68 -27.02
CA PRO A 178 -28.59 10.39 -28.29
C PRO A 178 -27.53 11.51 -28.41
N ASP A 179 -27.02 12.01 -27.27
CA ASP A 179 -26.02 13.09 -27.19
C ASP A 179 -24.57 12.60 -27.05
N LYS A 180 -24.29 11.32 -27.37
CA LYS A 180 -22.96 10.71 -27.22
C LYS A 180 -21.77 11.49 -27.82
N ARG A 181 -22.00 12.33 -28.84
CA ARG A 181 -20.95 13.18 -29.42
C ARG A 181 -20.52 14.31 -28.47
N ASN A 182 -21.46 14.91 -27.75
CA ASN A 182 -21.16 15.93 -26.74
C ASN A 182 -20.42 15.28 -25.57
N TYR A 183 -20.92 14.16 -25.04
CA TYR A 183 -20.22 13.42 -23.97
C TYR A 183 -18.78 13.04 -24.33
N ARG A 184 -18.51 12.56 -25.56
CA ARG A 184 -17.14 12.28 -26.04
C ARG A 184 -16.26 13.53 -26.09
N ARG A 185 -16.80 14.66 -26.55
CA ARG A 185 -16.08 15.93 -26.65
C ARG A 185 -15.70 16.48 -25.28
N HIS A 186 -16.61 16.38 -24.32
CA HIS A 186 -16.36 16.75 -22.92
C HIS A 186 -15.34 15.82 -22.25
N PHE A 187 -15.38 14.52 -22.58
CA PHE A 187 -14.36 13.56 -22.17
C PHE A 187 -12.96 13.95 -22.66
N ASP A 188 -12.83 14.35 -23.94
CA ASP A 188 -11.57 14.81 -24.52
C ASP A 188 -11.09 16.15 -23.92
N GLN A 189 -11.99 16.96 -23.37
CA GLN A 189 -11.69 18.28 -22.80
C GLN A 189 -11.49 18.27 -21.26
N ASN A 190 -11.55 17.11 -20.60
CA ASN A 190 -11.32 16.92 -19.15
C ASN A 190 -12.23 17.71 -18.18
N GLU A 191 -13.17 18.54 -18.64
CA GLU A 191 -13.98 19.41 -17.75
C GLU A 191 -15.00 18.63 -16.90
N ASP A 192 -15.58 17.54 -17.43
CA ASP A 192 -16.65 16.78 -16.75
C ASP A 192 -16.20 15.48 -16.08
N LEU A 193 -14.94 15.08 -16.24
CA LEU A 193 -14.40 13.85 -15.63
C LEU A 193 -14.56 13.84 -14.10
N HIS A 194 -14.52 15.01 -13.48
CA HIS A 194 -14.76 15.18 -12.05
C HIS A 194 -16.21 14.93 -11.61
N VAL A 195 -17.19 15.16 -12.47
CA VAL A 195 -18.61 14.91 -12.16
C VAL A 195 -18.86 13.40 -12.16
N TYR A 196 -18.44 12.72 -13.23
CA TYR A 196 -18.62 11.27 -13.36
C TYR A 196 -17.84 10.45 -12.33
N TYR A 197 -16.65 10.90 -11.93
CA TYR A 197 -15.87 10.16 -10.94
C TYR A 197 -16.60 10.03 -9.59
N LYS A 198 -17.30 11.10 -9.15
CA LYS A 198 -18.09 11.07 -7.92
C LYS A 198 -19.26 10.08 -8.04
N ASP A 199 -19.90 10.03 -9.19
CA ASP A 199 -21.00 9.09 -9.46
C ASP A 199 -20.51 7.64 -9.55
N ILE A 200 -19.35 7.40 -10.17
CA ILE A 200 -18.73 6.07 -10.31
C ILE A 200 -18.32 5.52 -8.94
N LEU A 201 -17.59 6.33 -8.15
CA LEU A 201 -17.16 5.91 -6.81
C LEU A 201 -18.36 5.78 -5.84
N GLY A 202 -19.31 6.71 -5.93
CA GLY A 202 -20.32 6.92 -4.91
C GLY A 202 -19.72 7.51 -3.62
N PRO A 203 -20.59 7.94 -2.68
CA PRO A 203 -20.18 8.73 -1.51
C PRO A 203 -19.19 7.99 -0.60
N ARG A 204 -19.39 6.69 -0.38
CA ARG A 204 -18.53 5.88 0.49
C ARG A 204 -17.11 5.74 -0.04
N LEU A 205 -16.96 5.28 -1.29
CA LEU A 205 -15.63 5.05 -1.85
C LEU A 205 -14.92 6.36 -2.15
N LEU A 206 -15.66 7.43 -2.47
CA LEU A 206 -15.09 8.78 -2.57
C LEU A 206 -14.49 9.21 -1.22
N LEU A 207 -15.19 8.98 -0.11
CA LEU A 207 -14.69 9.31 1.22
C LEU A 207 -13.45 8.46 1.59
N GLU A 208 -13.49 7.16 1.32
CA GLU A 208 -12.34 6.26 1.49
C GLU A 208 -11.13 6.71 0.65
N ALA A 209 -11.35 7.11 -0.61
CA ALA A 209 -10.31 7.59 -1.51
C ALA A 209 -9.72 8.93 -1.05
N GLU A 210 -10.54 9.86 -0.56
CA GLU A 210 -10.07 11.15 -0.02
C GLU A 210 -9.19 10.99 1.23
N ASN A 211 -9.33 9.87 1.97
CA ASN A 211 -8.62 9.62 3.22
C ASN A 211 -7.59 8.48 3.11
N THR A 212 -7.29 8.05 1.89
CA THR A 212 -6.27 7.03 1.61
C THR A 212 -5.00 7.69 1.06
N PHE A 213 -3.88 7.42 1.73
CA PHE A 213 -2.56 7.92 1.37
C PHE A 213 -1.62 6.77 1.00
N ILE A 214 -0.70 7.02 0.07
CA ILE A 214 0.37 6.09 -0.29
C ILE A 214 1.69 6.68 0.18
N LEU A 215 2.36 5.99 1.09
CA LEU A 215 3.70 6.32 1.55
C LEU A 215 4.71 5.46 0.79
N SER A 216 5.36 6.02 -0.22
CA SER A 216 6.43 5.34 -0.96
C SER A 216 7.76 5.44 -0.21
N VAL A 217 8.43 4.31 0.01
CA VAL A 217 9.72 4.24 0.73
C VAL A 217 10.76 3.41 -0.03
N ASP A 218 12.02 3.79 0.14
CA ASP A 218 13.16 2.98 -0.31
C ASP A 218 13.54 1.94 0.76
N GLY A 219 14.32 0.94 0.36
CA GLY A 219 14.66 -0.18 1.23
C GLY A 219 15.63 0.16 2.37
N ASP A 220 16.23 1.34 2.37
CA ASP A 220 17.27 1.80 3.29
C ASP A 220 16.81 2.94 4.22
N VAL A 221 15.51 3.25 4.25
CA VAL A 221 14.99 4.34 5.08
C VAL A 221 14.65 3.87 6.51
N ASP A 222 14.96 4.71 7.49
CA ASP A 222 14.56 4.54 8.90
C ASP A 222 13.68 5.72 9.34
N PHE A 223 12.47 5.45 9.82
CA PHE A 223 11.53 6.48 10.28
C PHE A 223 10.61 5.96 11.38
N GLY A 224 9.82 6.88 11.95
CA GLY A 224 8.81 6.60 12.97
C GLY A 224 7.43 7.17 12.62
N PRO A 225 6.42 6.80 13.41
CA PRO A 225 5.03 7.22 13.20
C PRO A 225 4.84 8.73 13.10
N ASP A 226 5.53 9.50 13.95
CA ASP A 226 5.43 10.96 13.98
C ASP A 226 5.79 11.59 12.64
N ALA A 227 6.83 11.09 11.96
CA ALA A 227 7.24 11.58 10.66
C ALA A 227 6.16 11.35 9.60
N VAL A 228 5.48 10.20 9.65
CA VAL A 228 4.39 9.87 8.73
C VAL A 228 3.18 10.76 8.99
N ARG A 229 2.80 10.96 10.26
CA ARG A 229 1.69 11.84 10.65
C ARG A 229 1.91 13.28 10.16
N MET A 230 3.11 13.83 10.34
CA MET A 230 3.44 15.17 9.84
C MET A 230 3.25 15.31 8.32
N LEU A 231 3.60 14.29 7.54
CA LEU A 231 3.38 14.29 6.09
C LEU A 231 1.89 14.25 5.76
N THR A 232 1.15 13.35 6.42
CA THR A 232 -0.30 13.22 6.23
C THR A 232 -1.06 14.50 6.61
N ASP A 233 -0.71 15.15 7.72
CA ASP A 233 -1.31 16.41 8.15
C ASP A 233 -1.10 17.51 7.11
N ARG A 234 0.10 17.54 6.50
CA ARG A 234 0.40 18.51 5.45
C ARG A 234 -0.47 18.32 4.21
N MET A 235 -0.74 17.06 3.83
CA MET A 235 -1.64 16.73 2.73
C MET A 235 -3.10 17.03 3.07
N LYS A 236 -3.55 16.72 4.29
CA LYS A 236 -4.91 17.00 4.76
C LYS A 236 -5.23 18.50 4.82
N LYS A 237 -4.23 19.35 5.04
CA LYS A 237 -4.41 20.80 5.19
C LYS A 237 -4.89 21.52 3.92
N ASP A 238 -4.50 21.04 2.73
CA ASP A 238 -4.92 21.63 1.45
C ASP A 238 -5.16 20.51 0.43
N LYS A 239 -6.43 20.33 0.03
CA LYS A 239 -6.85 19.31 -0.96
C LYS A 239 -6.18 19.46 -2.34
N ARG A 240 -5.51 20.59 -2.61
CA ARG A 240 -4.75 20.80 -3.85
C ARG A 240 -3.31 20.27 -3.77
N VAL A 241 -2.86 19.82 -2.60
CA VAL A 241 -1.55 19.20 -2.42
C VAL A 241 -1.60 17.77 -2.93
N GLY A 242 -0.96 17.51 -4.07
CA GLY A 242 -0.91 16.17 -4.66
C GLY A 242 0.14 15.23 -4.03
N ALA A 243 1.21 15.78 -3.45
CA ALA A 243 2.28 14.99 -2.84
C ALA A 243 3.10 15.82 -1.84
N VAL A 244 3.71 15.13 -0.88
CA VAL A 244 4.69 15.67 0.06
C VAL A 244 5.86 14.69 0.16
N SER A 245 7.04 15.20 0.52
CA SER A 245 8.22 14.36 0.74
C SER A 245 9.00 14.88 1.95
N SER A 246 9.54 13.94 2.74
CA SER A 246 10.46 14.27 3.83
C SER A 246 11.89 14.37 3.31
N ARG A 247 12.76 15.10 4.02
CA ARG A 247 14.19 15.11 3.72
C ARG A 247 14.86 13.92 4.43
N ILE A 248 15.69 13.19 3.70
CA ILE A 248 16.52 12.12 4.26
C ILE A 248 17.85 12.73 4.70
N HIS A 249 18.22 12.49 5.95
CA HIS A 249 19.52 12.85 6.49
C HIS A 249 20.43 11.61 6.42
N PRO A 250 21.57 11.68 5.71
CA PRO A 250 22.53 10.58 5.71
C PRO A 250 22.98 10.25 7.13
N ILE A 251 23.08 8.96 7.44
CA ILE A 251 23.62 8.43 8.69
C ILE A 251 25.15 8.44 8.63
#